data_AF-A0A7Z9BK96-F1
#
_entry.id   AF-A0A7Z9BK96-F1
#
_cell.length_a   1.000
_cell.length_b   1.000
_cell.length_c   1.000
_cell.angle_alpha   90.00
_cell.angle_beta   90.00
_cell.angle_gamma   90.00
#
_symmetry.space_group_name_H-M   'P 1'
#
loop_
_entity.id
_entity.type
_entity.pdbx_description
1 polymer ?
#
loop_
_entity_poly.entity_id
_entity_poly.type
_entity_poly.pdbx_seq_one_letter_code
_entity_poly.pdbx_strand_id
1 'polypeptide(L)' 'MHSWGENWVNRVYGAIATAIDHRSQAYIYSQCEKNVKVASLMFDRKRKIIIKSEIADPLLEQICYQKNGF' A
#
# COMPACT_ATOMS: atom_id res chain seq x y z
N MET A 1 6.80 -1.66 28.30
CA MET A 1 7.10 -2.97 27.68
C MET A 1 6.02 -3.31 26.66
N HIS A 2 6.13 -2.83 25.41
CA HIS A 2 5.27 -3.23 24.28
C HIS A 2 6.07 -3.04 22.98
N SER A 3 6.93 -3.99 22.59
CA SER A 3 7.63 -3.89 21.28
C SER A 3 7.50 -5.15 20.41
N TRP A 4 7.19 -6.30 21.02
CA TRP A 4 7.03 -7.56 20.28
C TRP A 4 5.73 -7.62 19.48
N GLY A 5 4.61 -7.19 20.07
CA GLY A 5 3.30 -7.22 19.41
C GLY A 5 3.24 -6.30 18.18
N GLU A 6 3.77 -5.08 18.29
CA GLU A 6 3.84 -4.13 17.17
C GLU A 6 4.72 -4.65 16.02
N ASN A 7 5.81 -5.34 16.34
CA ASN A 7 6.69 -5.93 15.34
C ASN A 7 5.96 -7.00 14.49
N TRP A 8 5.16 -7.86 15.13
CA TRP A 8 4.38 -8.88 14.44
C TRP A 8 3.23 -8.31 13.62
N VAL A 9 2.53 -7.28 14.13
CA VAL A 9 1.50 -6.55 13.39
C VAL A 9 2.10 -6.01 12.09
N ASN A 10 3.24 -5.31 12.16
CA ASN A 10 3.91 -4.78 10.98
C ASN A 10 4.33 -5.87 10.00
N ARG A 11 4.87 -6.99 10.47
CA ARG A 11 5.29 -8.10 9.59
C ARG A 11 4.12 -8.77 8.87
N VAL A 12 3.10 -9.16 9.63
CA VAL A 12 1.97 -9.92 9.08
C VAL A 12 1.15 -9.03 8.15
N TYR A 13 0.73 -7.86 8.63
CA TYR A 13 -0.08 -6.98 7.81
C TYR A 13 0.72 -6.30 6.69
N GLY A 14 2.03 -6.09 6.87
CA GLY A 14 2.93 -5.68 5.79
C GLY A 14 2.97 -6.72 4.67
N ALA A 15 3.17 -8.00 4.99
CA ALA A 15 3.16 -9.08 4.00
C ALA A 15 1.80 -9.20 3.29
N ILE A 16 0.70 -9.01 4.02
CA ILE A 16 -0.64 -8.96 3.42
C ILE A 16 -0.77 -7.79 2.46
N ALA A 17 -0.32 -6.59 2.84
CA ALA A 17 -0.37 -5.41 1.97
C ALA A 17 0.45 -5.61 0.68
N THR A 18 1.66 -6.15 0.78
CA THR A 18 2.47 -6.51 -0.40
C THR A 18 1.78 -7.55 -1.29
N ALA A 19 1.14 -8.57 -0.69
CA ALA A 19 0.41 -9.57 -1.46
C ALA A 19 -0.82 -8.97 -2.17
N ILE A 20 -1.51 -8.01 -1.56
CA ILE A 20 -2.63 -7.29 -2.18
C ILE A 20 -2.13 -6.48 -3.38
N ASP A 21 -1.02 -5.75 -3.23
CA ASP A 21 -0.44 -4.94 -4.32
C ASP A 21 -0.13 -5.82 -5.54
N HIS A 22 0.61 -6.92 -5.32
CA HIS A 22 1.02 -7.83 -6.40
C HIS A 22 -0.18 -8.47 -7.10
N ARG A 23 -1.17 -8.97 -6.33
CA ARG A 23 -2.36 -9.61 -6.90
C ARG A 23 -3.22 -8.63 -7.68
N SER A 24 -3.37 -7.42 -7.17
CA SER A 24 -4.16 -6.37 -7.83
C SER A 24 -3.48 -5.92 -9.11
N GLN A 25 -2.16 -5.70 -9.09
CA GLN A 25 -1.38 -5.37 -10.28
C GLN A 25 -1.49 -6.47 -11.34
N ALA A 26 -1.31 -7.74 -10.95
CA ALA A 26 -1.44 -8.88 -11.85
C ALA A 26 -2.86 -9.00 -12.43
N TYR A 27 -3.89 -8.78 -11.62
CA TYR A 27 -5.28 -8.78 -12.09
C TYR A 27 -5.51 -7.67 -13.11
N ILE A 28 -5.14 -6.42 -12.81
CA ILE A 28 -5.30 -5.29 -13.75
C ILE A 28 -4.57 -5.57 -15.07
N TYR A 29 -3.33 -6.09 -14.99
CA TYR A 29 -2.58 -6.49 -16.17
C TYR A 29 -3.31 -7.57 -16.97
N SER A 30 -3.85 -8.60 -16.32
CA SER A 30 -4.62 -9.66 -17.01
C SER A 30 -5.87 -9.14 -17.75
N GLN A 31 -6.43 -8.00 -17.32
CA GLN A 31 -7.65 -7.43 -17.90
C GLN A 31 -7.39 -6.47 -19.05
N CYS A 32 -6.23 -5.81 -19.08
CA CYS A 32 -5.98 -4.75 -20.08
C CYS A 32 -4.52 -4.62 -20.54
N GLU A 33 -3.64 -5.53 -20.14
CA GLU A 33 -2.20 -5.56 -20.46
C GLU A 33 -1.43 -4.30 -20.03
N LYS A 34 -2.02 -3.48 -19.16
CA LYS A 34 -1.37 -2.28 -18.63
C LYS A 34 -0.65 -2.60 -17.33
N ASN A 35 0.64 -2.27 -17.29
CA ASN A 35 1.42 -2.26 -16.06
C ASN A 35 1.14 -0.98 -15.29
N VAL A 36 0.41 -1.11 -14.18
CA VAL A 36 0.13 -0.02 -13.25
C VAL A 36 0.88 -0.24 -11.94
N LYS A 37 1.20 0.85 -11.23
CA LYS A 37 1.65 0.78 -9.85
C LYS A 37 0.43 0.65 -8.94
N VAL A 38 0.43 -0.32 -8.04
CA VAL A 38 -0.61 -0.49 -7.02
C VAL A 38 0.03 -0.42 -5.64
N ALA A 39 -0.55 0.36 -4.74
CA ALA A 39 -0.15 0.43 -3.35
C ALA A 39 -1.36 0.30 -2.42
N SER A 40 -1.12 -0.21 -1.21
CA SER A 40 -2.16 -0.49 -0.22
C SER A 40 -1.93 0.31 1.06
N LEU A 41 -3.03 0.87 1.59
CA LEU A 41 -3.09 1.50 2.91
C LEU A 41 -4.12 0.75 3.75
N MET A 42 -3.71 0.23 4.89
CA MET A 42 -4.63 -0.42 5.83
C MET A 42 -4.97 0.54 6.95
N PHE A 43 -6.26 0.58 7.31
CA PHE A 43 -6.78 1.44 8.35
C PHE A 43 -7.28 0.61 9.54
N ASP A 44 -7.09 1.12 10.76
CA ASP A 44 -7.79 0.60 11.93
C ASP A 44 -9.28 1.01 11.91
N ARG A 45 -10.03 0.55 12.92
CA ARG A 45 -11.46 0.89 13.10
C ARG A 45 -11.71 2.41 13.26
N LYS A 46 -10.69 3.19 13.63
CA LYS A 46 -10.77 4.64 13.81
C LYS A 46 -10.24 5.41 12.59
N ARG A 47 -10.02 4.74 11.45
CA ARG A 47 -9.46 5.31 10.22
C ARG A 47 -8.03 5.85 10.39
N LYS A 48 -7.27 5.35 11.35
CA LYS A 48 -5.82 5.59 11.40
C LYS A 48 -5.11 4.61 10.49
N ILE A 49 -4.16 5.10 9.70
CA ILE A 49 -3.29 4.24 8.90
C ILE A 49 -2.46 3.39 9.89
N ILE A 50 -2.55 2.08 9.75
CA ILE A 50 -1.77 1.11 10.54
C ILE A 50 -0.67 0.45 9.72
N ILE A 51 -0.86 0.33 8.40
CA ILE A 51 0.13 -0.20 7.46
C ILE A 51 0.08 0.58 6.18
N LYS A 52 1.27 0.79 5.62
CA LYS A 52 1.49 1.24 4.26
C LYS A 52 2.30 0.17 3.56
N SER A 53 1.91 -0.22 2.34
CA SER A 53 2.79 -1.03 1.52
C SER A 53 4.00 -0.21 1.05
N GLU A 54 5.04 -0.90 0.60
CA GLU A 54 6.37 -0.31 0.33
C GLU A 54 6.33 0.92 -0.58
N ILE A 55 5.48 0.91 -1.62
CA ILE A 55 5.39 1.99 -2.60
C ILE A 55 4.27 3.00 -2.32
N ALA A 56 3.57 2.89 -1.18
CA ALA A 56 2.41 3.72 -0.89
C ALA A 56 2.76 5.21 -0.72
N ASP A 57 3.81 5.53 0.05
CA ASP A 57 4.25 6.90 0.25
C ASP A 57 4.69 7.60 -1.05
N PRO A 58 5.61 7.04 -1.86
CA PRO A 58 6.00 7.69 -3.12
C PRO A 58 4.85 7.78 -4.14
N LEU A 59 3.89 6.84 -4.11
CA LEU A 59 2.72 6.90 -5.00
C LEU A 59 1.71 7.96 -4.54
N LEU A 60 1.47 8.08 -3.24
CA LEU A 60 0.64 9.16 -2.68
C LEU A 60 1.24 10.53 -2.96
N GLU A 61 2.57 10.66 -2.87
CA GLU A 61 3.26 11.89 -3.25
C GLU A 61 2.99 12.28 -4.70
N GLN A 62 3.01 11.32 -5.61
CA GLN A 62 2.73 11.56 -7.03
C GLN A 62 1.28 11.97 -7.30
N ILE A 63 0.31 11.37 -6.59
CA ILE A 63 -1.13 11.56 -6.88
C ILE A 63 -1.72 12.74 -6.09
N CYS A 64 -1.35 12.90 -4.82
CA CYS A 64 -1.92 13.91 -3.92
C CYS A 64 -1.16 15.24 -3.96
N TYR A 65 0.13 15.22 -4.28
CA TYR A 65 0.96 16.42 -4.39
C TYR A 65 1.46 16.67 -5.80
N GLN A 66 0.74 16.15 -6.81
CA GLN A 66 1.07 16.36 -8.22
C GLN A 66 1.44 17.83 -8.43
N LYS A 67 2.74 18.11 -8.66
CA LYS A 67 3.22 19.45 -8.98
C LYS A 67 2.36 19.93 -10.13
N ASN A 68 1.63 21.03 -9.92
CA ASN A 68 0.99 21.79 -10.99
C ASN A 68 2.05 22.01 -12.08
N GLY A 69 1.93 21.25 -13.15
CA GLY A 69 2.86 21.18 -14.26
C GLY A 69 2.09 21.18 -15.56
N PHE A 70 1.31 22.26 -15.76
CA PHE A 70 0.94 22.85 -17.04
C PHE A 70 1.16 24.35 -16.91
#